data_AF-A0A2K9JSY6-F1
#
_entry.id   AF-A0A2K9JSY6-F1
#
_cell.length_a   1.000
_cell.length_b   1.000
_cell.length_c   1.000
_cell.angle_alpha   90.00
_cell.angle_beta   90.00
_cell.angle_gamma   90.00
#
_symmetry.space_group_name_H-M   'P 1'
#
loop_
_entity.id
_entity.type
_entity.pdbx_description
1 polymer ?
#
loop_
_entity_poly.entity_id
_entity_poly.type
_entity_poly.pdbx_seq_one_letter_code
_entity_poly.pdbx_strand_id
1 'polypeptide(L)'
;MAIVEPSKRFQLLDKLLFDTRQYWQVVAFEHLTIPWPQLQSELLRLSDDAVSTLDSDTDALYTFFSRYIPELEQLTVLSALPQKVGRRDELPFWLSNGIKGRKLEQLQDFVAAVNETKASVLEWCAGKGHLGRLLSYHGAPEVNSIELQADLCRQGEESAKRQNLNLHFHCADVLKDDIHHHFVENRHGIALHACGELHRVFMHQAVANGMKKLSLSPCCYHLFTPPDYQAMSVEAQQSQLNLSHHDMKLALQETVTAPGRVAQVRKKEVSWRLGFDALRRELTADKHYVSVPSVNKAIFSGSFSEFCYWAAEQKQLVLPDGIDFDQYERIGRERKQVTDRIELVRHVFRRAIEIWLVLDRVLYLQAAGYDVTLSTFCEKSLTPRNILIQAERQSENH
;
A
#
# COMPACT_ATOMS: atom_id res chain seq x y z
N MET A 1 -15.54 -2.01 21.56
CA MET A 1 -14.33 -2.80 21.83
C MET A 1 -13.48 -2.03 22.82
N ALA A 2 -12.98 -2.67 23.88
CA ALA A 2 -12.02 -2.04 24.78
C ALA A 2 -10.81 -1.54 23.97
N ILE A 3 -10.33 -0.33 24.27
CA ILE A 3 -9.10 0.21 23.67
C ILE A 3 -7.97 -0.67 24.20
N VAL A 4 -7.54 -1.65 23.39
CA VAL A 4 -6.32 -2.41 23.68
C VAL A 4 -5.17 -1.44 23.45
N GLU A 5 -4.34 -1.26 24.48
CA GLU A 5 -3.11 -0.48 24.40
C GLU A 5 -2.31 -0.86 23.13
N PRO A 6 -1.79 0.12 22.36
CA PRO A 6 -1.09 -0.16 21.09
C PRO A 6 0.02 -1.22 21.20
N SER A 7 0.82 -1.21 22.28
CA SER A 7 1.92 -2.18 22.46
C SER A 7 1.39 -3.60 22.65
N LYS A 8 0.37 -3.80 23.50
CA LYS A 8 -0.30 -5.10 23.66
C LYS A 8 -0.98 -5.56 22.37
N ARG A 9 -1.62 -4.65 21.64
CA ARG A 9 -2.24 -4.94 20.34
C ARG A 9 -1.19 -5.40 19.34
N PHE A 10 -0.04 -4.73 19.27
CA PHE A 10 1.08 -5.09 18.42
C PHE A 10 1.59 -6.49 18.74
N GLN A 11 1.91 -6.79 20.01
CA GLN A 11 2.42 -8.10 20.43
C GLN A 11 1.49 -9.26 20.08
N LEU A 12 0.18 -9.08 20.28
CA LEU A 12 -0.81 -10.10 19.91
C LEU A 12 -0.88 -10.30 18.39
N LEU A 13 -0.89 -9.21 17.64
CA LEU A 13 -0.93 -9.25 16.17
C LEU A 13 0.34 -9.87 15.58
N ASP A 14 1.49 -9.48 16.12
CA ASP A 14 2.82 -9.99 15.77
C ASP A 14 2.88 -11.52 15.93
N LYS A 15 2.49 -12.01 17.11
CA LYS A 15 2.43 -13.44 17.40
C LYS A 15 1.51 -14.18 16.43
N LEU A 16 0.29 -13.69 16.20
CA LEU A 16 -0.65 -14.36 15.30
C LEU A 16 -0.17 -14.38 13.86
N LEU A 17 0.38 -13.26 13.37
CA LEU A 17 0.95 -13.20 12.02
C LEU A 17 2.14 -14.18 11.88
N PHE A 18 3.00 -14.26 12.89
CA PHE A 18 4.10 -15.22 12.91
C PHE A 18 3.61 -16.67 12.93
N ASP A 19 2.67 -17.02 13.81
CA ASP A 19 2.13 -18.38 13.94
C ASP A 19 1.38 -18.83 12.67
N THR A 20 0.80 -17.88 11.92
CA THR A 20 0.05 -18.14 10.69
C THR A 20 0.86 -17.91 9.40
N ARG A 21 2.16 -17.59 9.48
CA ARG A 21 3.01 -17.22 8.32
C ARG A 21 3.02 -18.20 7.17
N GLN A 22 2.83 -19.50 7.46
CA GLN A 22 2.69 -20.55 6.45
C GLN A 22 1.58 -20.30 5.42
N TYR A 23 0.59 -19.45 5.73
CA TYR A 23 -0.53 -19.12 4.85
C TYR A 23 -0.29 -17.88 3.98
N TRP A 24 0.58 -16.95 4.39
CA TRP A 24 0.70 -15.65 3.74
C TRP A 24 2.12 -15.29 3.29
N GLN A 25 3.14 -15.78 3.98
CA GLN A 25 4.55 -15.60 3.68
C GLN A 25 5.05 -16.60 2.62
N VAL A 26 4.18 -16.89 1.64
CA VAL A 26 4.47 -17.75 0.50
C VAL A 26 4.47 -16.92 -0.79
N VAL A 27 5.23 -17.35 -1.79
CA VAL A 27 5.24 -16.73 -3.12
C VAL A 27 4.36 -17.56 -4.03
N ALA A 28 3.14 -17.09 -4.32
CA ALA A 28 2.16 -17.88 -5.07
C ALA A 28 2.68 -18.38 -6.43
N PHE A 29 3.49 -17.58 -7.11
CA PHE A 29 4.09 -17.93 -8.41
C PHE A 29 5.08 -19.10 -8.36
N GLU A 30 5.67 -19.40 -7.20
CA GLU A 30 6.64 -20.49 -7.03
C GLU A 30 5.96 -21.86 -6.97
N HIS A 31 4.69 -21.90 -6.57
CA HIS A 31 3.96 -23.13 -6.35
C HIS A 31 3.33 -23.65 -7.65
N LEU A 32 3.50 -24.95 -7.90
CA LEU A 32 2.86 -25.66 -9.01
C LEU A 32 1.49 -26.25 -8.62
N THR A 33 1.27 -26.46 -7.32
CA THR A 33 0.05 -26.99 -6.73
C THR A 33 -0.31 -26.17 -5.48
N ILE A 34 -1.52 -26.35 -4.96
CA ILE A 34 -1.91 -25.74 -3.68
C ILE A 34 -0.96 -26.27 -2.58
N PRO A 35 -0.28 -25.40 -1.81
CA PRO A 35 0.73 -25.81 -0.84
C PRO A 35 0.15 -26.28 0.50
N TRP A 36 -1.17 -26.15 0.70
CA TRP A 36 -1.87 -26.54 1.92
C TRP A 36 -2.81 -27.72 1.65
N PRO A 37 -2.41 -28.96 1.96
CA PRO A 37 -3.22 -30.15 1.72
C PRO A 37 -4.63 -30.06 2.32
N GLN A 38 -4.76 -29.43 3.49
CA GLN A 38 -6.03 -29.21 4.19
C GLN A 38 -6.99 -28.26 3.47
N LEU A 39 -6.49 -27.39 2.58
CA LEU A 39 -7.30 -26.45 1.79
C LEU A 39 -7.49 -26.89 0.33
N GLN A 40 -6.67 -27.83 -0.16
CA GLN A 40 -6.57 -28.17 -1.58
C GLN A 40 -7.93 -28.54 -2.19
N SER A 41 -8.69 -29.42 -1.55
CA SER A 41 -9.96 -29.92 -2.07
C SER A 41 -11.01 -28.80 -2.19
N GLU A 42 -11.01 -27.86 -1.26
CA GLU A 42 -11.96 -26.75 -1.20
C GLU A 42 -11.59 -25.65 -2.20
N LEU A 43 -10.30 -25.29 -2.28
CA LEU A 43 -9.81 -24.31 -3.23
C LEU A 43 -9.96 -24.75 -4.68
N LEU A 44 -9.73 -26.05 -4.97
CA LEU A 44 -9.90 -26.59 -6.33
C LEU A 44 -11.38 -26.74 -6.73
N ARG A 45 -12.31 -26.78 -5.76
CA ARG A 45 -13.76 -26.79 -6.03
C ARG A 45 -14.30 -25.42 -6.44
N LEU A 46 -13.62 -24.34 -6.09
CA LEU A 46 -14.03 -23.00 -6.51
C LEU A 46 -13.87 -22.83 -8.03
N SER A 47 -14.89 -22.29 -8.68
CA SER A 47 -14.76 -21.79 -10.06
C SER A 47 -13.92 -20.50 -10.07
N ASP A 48 -13.39 -20.13 -11.23
CA ASP A 48 -12.61 -18.89 -11.37
C ASP A 48 -13.47 -17.64 -11.06
N ASP A 49 -14.76 -17.67 -11.36
CA ASP A 49 -15.70 -16.60 -11.01
C ASP A 49 -15.96 -16.52 -9.50
N ALA A 50 -16.04 -17.67 -8.80
CA ALA A 50 -16.17 -17.72 -7.35
C ALA A 50 -14.91 -17.17 -6.66
N VAL A 51 -13.72 -17.51 -7.17
CA VAL A 51 -12.44 -16.93 -6.70
C VAL A 51 -12.45 -15.42 -6.86
N SER A 52 -12.84 -14.91 -8.04
CA SER A 52 -12.90 -13.46 -8.28
C SER A 52 -13.92 -12.76 -7.39
N THR A 53 -15.06 -13.39 -7.12
CA THR A 53 -16.11 -12.84 -6.26
C THR A 53 -15.61 -12.75 -4.82
N LEU A 54 -15.03 -13.84 -4.30
CA LEU A 54 -14.46 -13.87 -2.95
C LEU A 54 -13.31 -12.87 -2.78
N ASP A 55 -12.40 -12.73 -3.74
CA ASP A 55 -11.29 -11.76 -3.63
C ASP A 55 -11.77 -10.30 -3.62
N SER A 56 -12.95 -10.04 -4.20
CA SER A 56 -13.55 -8.69 -4.23
C SER A 56 -14.38 -8.34 -2.99
N ASP A 57 -14.76 -9.34 -2.18
CA ASP A 57 -15.58 -9.18 -0.99
C ASP A 57 -14.81 -9.66 0.24
N THR A 58 -14.30 -8.70 1.01
CA THR A 58 -13.49 -8.98 2.20
C THR A 58 -14.26 -9.81 3.22
N ASP A 59 -15.54 -9.48 3.48
CA ASP A 59 -16.30 -10.16 4.53
C ASP A 59 -16.65 -11.60 4.12
N ALA A 60 -17.01 -11.80 2.85
CA ALA A 60 -17.20 -13.14 2.29
C ALA A 60 -15.89 -13.97 2.33
N LEU A 61 -14.75 -13.35 2.04
CA LEU A 61 -13.44 -13.98 2.11
C LEU A 61 -13.10 -14.46 3.53
N TYR A 62 -13.23 -13.59 4.52
CA TYR A 62 -13.02 -13.94 5.93
C TYR A 62 -13.99 -15.04 6.39
N THR A 63 -15.27 -14.94 6.01
CA THR A 63 -16.28 -15.95 6.33
C THR A 63 -15.97 -17.32 5.71
N PHE A 64 -15.41 -17.33 4.51
CA PHE A 64 -15.01 -18.57 3.85
C PHE A 64 -13.85 -19.26 4.59
N PHE A 65 -12.81 -18.50 4.98
CA PHE A 65 -11.60 -19.07 5.60
C PHE A 65 -11.63 -19.24 7.11
N SER A 66 -12.57 -18.63 7.83
CA SER A 66 -12.65 -18.71 9.30
C SER A 66 -12.75 -20.15 9.82
N ARG A 67 -13.36 -21.05 9.05
CA ARG A 67 -13.46 -22.49 9.39
C ARG A 67 -12.15 -23.27 9.24
N TYR A 68 -11.18 -22.73 8.49
CA TYR A 68 -9.89 -23.38 8.22
C TYR A 68 -8.72 -22.71 8.93
N ILE A 69 -8.86 -21.42 9.27
CA ILE A 69 -7.85 -20.62 9.96
C ILE A 69 -8.54 -19.96 11.16
N PRO A 70 -8.58 -20.64 12.33
CA PRO A 70 -9.28 -20.15 13.52
C PRO A 70 -8.78 -18.78 14.00
N GLU A 71 -7.51 -18.46 13.76
CA GLU A 71 -6.87 -17.20 14.14
C GLU A 71 -7.49 -15.97 13.43
N LEU A 72 -8.25 -16.16 12.34
CA LEU A 72 -8.83 -15.06 11.58
C LEU A 72 -9.83 -14.24 12.39
N GLU A 73 -10.56 -14.84 13.32
CA GLU A 73 -11.48 -14.11 14.20
C GLU A 73 -10.71 -13.08 15.03
N GLN A 74 -9.62 -13.52 15.67
CA GLN A 74 -8.78 -12.66 16.48
C GLN A 74 -8.03 -11.63 15.63
N LEU A 75 -7.54 -12.01 14.44
CA LEU A 75 -6.90 -11.08 13.51
C LEU A 75 -7.87 -9.98 13.06
N THR A 76 -9.13 -10.31 12.80
CA THR A 76 -10.15 -9.33 12.39
C THR A 76 -10.38 -8.30 13.49
N VAL A 77 -10.54 -8.76 14.74
CA VAL A 77 -10.68 -7.90 15.92
C VAL A 77 -9.45 -7.02 16.10
N LEU A 78 -8.24 -7.60 16.04
CA LEU A 78 -6.99 -6.84 16.18
C LEU A 78 -6.69 -5.92 15.00
N SER A 79 -7.37 -6.07 13.87
CA SER A 79 -7.19 -5.25 12.67
C SER A 79 -8.24 -4.15 12.51
N ALA A 80 -9.31 -4.19 13.31
CA ALA A 80 -10.39 -3.21 13.28
C ALA A 80 -9.89 -1.83 13.74
N LEU A 81 -10.34 -0.77 13.06
CA LEU A 81 -10.06 0.61 13.42
C LEU A 81 -11.37 1.40 13.53
N PRO A 82 -11.46 2.36 14.46
CA PRO A 82 -12.57 3.29 14.46
C PRO A 82 -12.53 4.13 13.17
N GLN A 83 -13.70 4.40 12.61
CA GLN A 83 -13.82 5.31 11.48
C GLN A 83 -14.00 6.73 11.98
N LYS A 84 -13.18 7.65 11.46
CA LYS A 84 -13.33 9.08 11.66
C LYS A 84 -14.23 9.61 10.55
N VAL A 85 -15.46 9.93 10.90
CA VAL A 85 -16.45 10.46 9.96
C VAL A 85 -16.24 11.97 9.83
N GLY A 86 -15.71 12.38 8.68
CA GLY A 86 -15.70 13.77 8.24
C GLY A 86 -16.90 14.06 7.34
N ARG A 87 -17.36 15.31 7.33
CA ARG A 87 -18.33 15.76 6.32
C ARG A 87 -17.55 16.25 5.10
N ARG A 88 -17.91 15.75 3.92
CA ARG A 88 -17.44 16.34 2.65
C ARG A 88 -18.21 17.63 2.42
N ASP A 89 -17.49 18.74 2.36
CA ASP A 89 -18.07 20.00 1.95
C ASP A 89 -18.16 20.08 0.42
N GLU A 90 -19.15 20.83 -0.05
CA GLU A 90 -19.24 21.17 -1.47
C GLU A 90 -18.09 22.10 -1.84
N LEU A 91 -17.26 21.67 -2.78
CA LEU A 91 -16.10 22.45 -3.21
C LEU A 91 -16.46 23.31 -4.42
N PRO A 92 -16.01 24.57 -4.46
CA PRO A 92 -16.12 25.38 -5.67
C PRO A 92 -15.47 24.69 -6.87
N PHE A 93 -16.09 24.84 -8.05
CA PHE A 93 -15.62 24.20 -9.28
C PHE A 93 -14.12 24.47 -9.57
N TRP A 94 -13.65 25.69 -9.33
CA TRP A 94 -12.25 26.05 -9.57
C TRP A 94 -11.28 25.29 -8.65
N LEU A 95 -11.72 24.86 -7.47
CA LEU A 95 -10.91 24.11 -6.52
C LEU A 95 -10.84 22.63 -6.89
N SER A 96 -11.98 22.04 -7.26
CA SER A 96 -12.07 20.63 -7.69
C SER A 96 -11.54 20.40 -9.11
N ASN A 97 -11.45 21.44 -9.94
CA ASN A 97 -10.94 21.33 -11.31
C ASN A 97 -9.52 20.73 -11.34
N GLY A 98 -9.34 19.76 -12.25
CA GLY A 98 -8.09 19.00 -12.38
C GLY A 98 -7.94 17.81 -11.42
N ILE A 99 -8.88 17.59 -10.50
CA ILE A 99 -8.93 16.43 -9.61
C ILE A 99 -10.18 15.59 -9.96
N LYS A 100 -9.97 14.35 -10.40
CA LYS A 100 -11.08 13.52 -10.92
C LYS A 100 -11.50 12.43 -9.95
N GLY A 101 -12.82 12.26 -9.82
CA GLY A 101 -13.48 11.12 -9.17
C GLY A 101 -12.94 10.82 -7.77
N ARG A 102 -12.67 9.53 -7.51
CA ARG A 102 -12.25 9.02 -6.20
C ARG A 102 -11.03 9.72 -5.57
N LYS A 103 -10.13 10.29 -6.38
CA LYS A 103 -9.00 11.06 -5.84
C LYS A 103 -9.48 12.30 -5.09
N LEU A 104 -10.48 13.00 -5.62
CA LEU A 104 -11.05 14.18 -4.97
C LEU A 104 -11.75 13.80 -3.67
N GLU A 105 -12.56 12.76 -3.71
CA GLU A 105 -13.27 12.24 -2.54
C GLU A 105 -12.29 11.83 -1.42
N GLN A 106 -11.18 11.15 -1.77
CA GLN A 106 -10.17 10.76 -0.78
C GLN A 106 -9.53 11.99 -0.12
N LEU A 107 -9.25 13.03 -0.91
CA LEU A 107 -8.68 14.26 -0.41
C LEU A 107 -9.67 15.01 0.50
N GLN A 108 -10.95 15.08 0.13
CA GLN A 108 -11.99 15.69 0.97
C GLN A 108 -12.13 14.95 2.30
N ASP A 109 -12.20 13.63 2.28
CA ASP A 109 -12.31 12.81 3.48
C ASP A 109 -11.07 12.96 4.39
N PHE A 110 -9.88 12.97 3.79
CA PHE A 110 -8.64 13.15 4.54
C PHE A 110 -8.58 14.54 5.19
N VAL A 111 -8.89 15.61 4.44
CA VAL A 111 -8.90 16.98 4.97
C VAL A 111 -9.94 17.15 6.06
N ALA A 112 -11.14 16.57 5.90
CA ALA A 112 -12.18 16.60 6.93
C ALA A 112 -11.78 15.82 8.20
N ALA A 113 -11.06 14.70 8.05
CA ALA A 113 -10.55 13.94 9.18
C ALA A 113 -9.42 14.67 9.93
N VAL A 114 -8.56 15.40 9.20
CA VAL A 114 -7.46 16.18 9.79
C VAL A 114 -7.97 17.47 10.44
N ASN A 115 -8.88 18.19 9.76
CA ASN A 115 -9.54 19.42 10.22
C ASN A 115 -8.59 20.49 10.78
N GLU A 116 -7.51 20.81 10.04
CA GLU A 116 -6.55 21.83 10.47
C GLU A 116 -7.01 23.24 10.09
N THR A 117 -7.14 24.11 11.09
CA THR A 117 -7.61 25.50 10.95
C THR A 117 -6.81 26.52 11.78
N LYS A 118 -5.81 26.06 12.53
CA LYS A 118 -5.11 26.85 13.56
C LYS A 118 -3.61 26.97 13.29
N ALA A 119 -2.96 25.89 12.89
CA ALA A 119 -1.51 25.83 12.68
C ALA A 119 -1.16 25.95 11.20
N SER A 120 -0.02 26.57 10.90
CA SER A 120 0.57 26.46 9.56
C SER A 120 0.97 25.01 9.30
N VAL A 121 0.86 24.61 8.03
CA VAL A 121 1.00 23.23 7.59
C VAL A 121 2.31 23.03 6.84
N LEU A 122 2.96 21.90 7.09
CA LEU A 122 3.94 21.31 6.19
C LEU A 122 3.28 20.16 5.42
N GLU A 123 3.02 20.33 4.13
CA GLU A 123 2.56 19.26 3.23
C GLU A 123 3.76 18.50 2.65
N TRP A 124 3.84 17.20 2.93
CA TRP A 124 4.94 16.35 2.52
C TRP A 124 4.63 15.56 1.25
N CYS A 125 5.55 15.56 0.27
CA CYS A 125 5.38 14.90 -1.04
C CYS A 125 4.15 15.42 -1.82
N ALA A 126 4.11 16.74 -2.03
CA ALA A 126 2.89 17.45 -2.44
C ALA A 126 2.41 17.16 -3.88
N GLY A 127 3.29 16.71 -4.78
CA GLY A 127 2.98 16.63 -6.20
C GLY A 127 2.51 17.98 -6.74
N LYS A 128 1.27 18.03 -7.26
CA LYS A 128 0.63 19.28 -7.72
C LYS A 128 0.00 20.13 -6.60
N GLY A 129 0.18 19.76 -5.34
CA GLY A 129 -0.40 20.38 -4.14
C GLY A 129 -1.92 20.37 -4.10
N HIS A 130 -2.55 19.28 -4.57
CA HIS A 130 -4.01 19.16 -4.48
C HIS A 130 -4.48 19.10 -3.03
N LEU A 131 -3.75 18.41 -2.15
CA LEU A 131 -4.08 18.37 -0.73
C LEU A 131 -3.84 19.75 -0.10
N GLY A 132 -2.69 20.38 -0.36
CA GLY A 132 -2.39 21.72 0.14
C GLY A 132 -3.42 22.79 -0.26
N ARG A 133 -3.94 22.72 -1.49
CA ARG A 133 -5.03 23.60 -1.95
C ARG A 133 -6.30 23.43 -1.13
N LEU A 134 -6.71 22.19 -0.83
CA LEU A 134 -7.88 21.93 -0.01
C LEU A 134 -7.63 22.36 1.45
N LEU A 135 -6.47 22.07 2.01
CA LEU A 135 -6.12 22.50 3.39
C LEU A 135 -6.17 24.02 3.54
N SER A 136 -5.56 24.77 2.61
CA SER A 136 -5.59 26.23 2.61
C SER A 136 -7.03 26.76 2.47
N TYR A 137 -7.83 26.18 1.57
CA TYR A 137 -9.23 26.57 1.40
C TYR A 137 -10.09 26.30 2.66
N HIS A 138 -9.82 25.21 3.38
CA HIS A 138 -10.55 24.82 4.59
C HIS A 138 -10.07 25.53 5.86
N GLY A 139 -9.14 26.49 5.75
CA GLY A 139 -8.79 27.40 6.83
C GLY A 139 -7.42 27.18 7.47
N ALA A 140 -6.57 26.29 6.92
CA ALA A 140 -5.17 26.27 7.32
C ALA A 140 -4.54 27.65 7.02
N PRO A 141 -3.97 28.35 8.01
CA PRO A 141 -3.51 29.74 7.83
C PRO A 141 -2.45 29.89 6.73
N GLU A 142 -1.60 28.89 6.56
CA GLU A 142 -0.51 28.83 5.60
C GLU A 142 -0.18 27.36 5.32
N VAL A 143 0.11 27.02 4.07
CA VAL A 143 0.57 25.67 3.69
C VAL A 143 1.92 25.77 2.98
N ASN A 144 2.91 25.03 3.47
CA ASN A 144 4.23 24.88 2.88
C ASN A 144 4.38 23.46 2.33
N SER A 145 4.51 23.33 1.02
CA SER A 145 4.47 22.06 0.30
C SER A 145 5.85 21.69 -0.23
N ILE A 146 6.38 20.54 0.18
CA ILE A 146 7.65 20.03 -0.35
C ILE A 146 7.39 19.03 -1.47
N GLU A 147 8.06 19.22 -2.61
CA GLU A 147 7.95 18.36 -3.79
C GLU A 147 9.30 18.25 -4.51
N LEU A 148 9.59 17.06 -5.06
CA LEU A 148 10.85 16.77 -5.75
C LEU A 148 10.91 17.41 -7.14
N GLN A 149 9.80 17.39 -7.89
CA GLN A 149 9.78 17.82 -9.29
C GLN A 149 9.50 19.32 -9.42
N ALA A 150 10.51 20.07 -9.86
CA ALA A 150 10.42 21.52 -10.08
C ALA A 150 9.23 21.92 -10.98
N ASP A 151 8.91 21.12 -12.01
CA ASP A 151 7.77 21.37 -12.90
C ASP A 151 6.43 21.26 -12.18
N LEU A 152 6.31 20.37 -11.18
CA LEU A 152 5.11 20.25 -10.35
C LEU A 152 5.00 21.41 -9.36
N CYS A 153 6.13 21.83 -8.77
CA CYS A 153 6.18 23.04 -7.93
C CYS A 153 5.68 24.28 -8.68
N ARG A 154 6.19 24.53 -9.89
CA ARG A 154 5.75 25.67 -10.72
C ARG A 154 4.24 25.62 -11.03
N GLN A 155 3.74 24.45 -11.43
CA GLN A 155 2.30 24.26 -11.68
C GLN A 155 1.45 24.51 -10.42
N GLY A 156 1.95 24.07 -9.27
CA GLY A 156 1.33 24.26 -7.97
C GLY A 156 1.25 25.73 -7.57
N GLU A 157 2.36 26.46 -7.64
CA GLU A 157 2.43 27.89 -7.34
C GLU A 157 1.52 28.73 -8.25
N GLU A 158 1.51 28.44 -9.55
CA GLU A 158 0.63 29.10 -10.51
C GLU A 158 -0.85 28.83 -10.17
N SER A 159 -1.18 27.63 -9.69
CA SER A 159 -2.53 27.31 -9.23
C SER A 159 -2.88 28.07 -7.94
N ALA A 160 -1.97 28.13 -6.97
CA ALA A 160 -2.16 28.83 -5.70
C ALA A 160 -2.40 30.33 -5.92
N LYS A 161 -1.55 30.97 -6.74
CA LYS A 161 -1.66 32.40 -7.09
C LYS A 161 -2.99 32.73 -7.77
N ARG A 162 -3.40 31.92 -8.77
CA ARG A 162 -4.68 32.12 -9.47
C ARG A 162 -5.91 31.95 -8.57
N GLN A 163 -5.77 31.17 -7.50
CA GLN A 163 -6.86 30.85 -6.57
C GLN A 163 -6.79 31.66 -5.27
N ASN A 164 -5.82 32.57 -5.15
CA ASN A 164 -5.56 33.36 -3.95
C ASN A 164 -5.45 32.51 -2.67
N LEU A 165 -4.75 31.37 -2.77
CA LEU A 165 -4.51 30.46 -1.65
C LEU A 165 -3.15 30.76 -1.02
N ASN A 166 -3.07 30.69 0.31
CA ASN A 166 -1.81 30.86 1.05
C ASN A 166 -1.01 29.55 1.05
N LEU A 167 -0.50 29.18 -0.13
CA LEU A 167 0.16 27.92 -0.43
C LEU A 167 1.50 28.20 -1.12
N HIS A 168 2.58 27.70 -0.53
CA HIS A 168 3.96 27.88 -0.97
C HIS A 168 4.58 26.53 -1.32
N PHE A 169 5.38 26.47 -2.39
CA PHE A 169 6.09 25.26 -2.79
C PHE A 169 7.59 25.39 -2.56
N HIS A 170 8.20 24.27 -2.17
CA HIS A 170 9.63 24.12 -1.95
C HIS A 170 10.12 22.90 -2.74
N CYS A 171 11.01 23.14 -3.70
CA CYS A 171 11.57 22.07 -4.53
C CYS A 171 12.73 21.41 -3.80
N ALA A 172 12.56 20.17 -3.33
CA ALA A 172 13.60 19.43 -2.62
C ALA A 172 13.47 17.91 -2.79
N ASP A 173 14.60 17.23 -2.91
CA ASP A 173 14.71 15.79 -2.73
C ASP A 173 14.76 15.47 -1.24
N VAL A 174 13.60 15.16 -0.66
CA VAL A 174 13.48 14.90 0.78
C VAL A 174 14.32 13.74 1.31
N LEU A 175 14.87 12.88 0.43
CA LEU A 175 15.75 11.78 0.82
C LEU A 175 17.24 12.16 0.79
N LYS A 176 17.61 13.32 0.22
CA LYS A 176 19.00 13.73 0.00
C LYS A 176 19.32 15.13 0.49
N ASP A 177 18.38 16.05 0.35
CA ASP A 177 18.55 17.46 0.67
C ASP A 177 18.35 17.71 2.17
N ASP A 178 18.92 18.82 2.64
CA ASP A 178 18.75 19.24 4.03
C ASP A 178 17.42 19.98 4.22
N ILE A 179 16.43 19.26 4.76
CA ILE A 179 15.04 19.72 4.91
C ILE A 179 14.63 20.00 6.36
N HIS A 180 15.55 19.92 7.33
CA HIS A 180 15.22 20.05 8.76
C HIS A 180 14.52 21.38 9.08
N HIS A 181 14.94 22.47 8.43
CA HIS A 181 14.42 23.81 8.64
C HIS A 181 12.92 23.97 8.27
N HIS A 182 12.34 23.05 7.50
CA HIS A 182 10.91 23.03 7.24
C HIS A 182 10.09 22.50 8.42
N PHE A 183 10.70 21.70 9.30
CA PHE A 183 10.07 21.09 10.46
C PHE A 183 10.10 22.04 11.66
N VAL A 184 9.08 22.88 11.76
CA VAL A 184 8.94 23.84 12.85
C VAL A 184 8.04 23.28 13.94
N GLU A 185 8.40 23.48 15.20
CA GLU A 185 7.71 22.95 16.39
C GLU A 185 6.18 23.18 16.36
N ASN A 186 5.74 24.40 16.08
CA ASN A 186 4.31 24.78 16.12
C ASN A 186 3.58 24.61 14.77
N ARG A 187 4.17 23.89 13.80
CA ARG A 187 3.49 23.50 12.55
C ARG A 187 2.79 22.16 12.70
N HIS A 188 1.79 21.94 11.85
CA HIS A 188 1.21 20.63 11.62
C HIS A 188 1.84 19.98 10.39
N GLY A 189 2.61 18.92 10.60
CA GLY A 189 3.12 18.09 9.51
C GLY A 189 2.03 17.18 8.97
N ILE A 190 1.77 17.24 7.66
CA ILE A 190 0.73 16.44 7.00
C ILE A 190 1.35 15.68 5.81
N ALA A 191 1.13 14.37 5.79
CA ALA A 191 1.63 13.50 4.72
C ALA A 191 0.54 12.54 4.21
N LEU A 192 0.07 12.77 2.98
CA LEU A 192 -0.83 11.85 2.28
C LEU A 192 -0.08 11.28 1.08
N HIS A 193 -0.01 9.95 0.98
CA HIS A 193 0.75 9.24 -0.06
C HIS A 193 2.29 9.38 0.01
N ALA A 194 2.84 9.63 1.19
CA ALA A 194 4.27 9.47 1.44
C ALA A 194 4.62 7.97 1.53
N CYS A 195 5.21 7.42 0.47
CA CYS A 195 5.42 5.99 0.33
C CYS A 195 6.82 5.53 0.77
N GLY A 196 6.85 4.43 1.53
CA GLY A 196 8.07 3.76 2.02
C GLY A 196 8.98 4.69 2.79
N GLU A 197 10.21 4.89 2.32
CA GLU A 197 11.21 5.72 3.01
C GLU A 197 10.73 7.17 3.21
N LEU A 198 9.87 7.67 2.32
CA LEU A 198 9.37 9.05 2.39
C LEU A 198 8.59 9.34 3.69
N HIS A 199 7.74 8.41 4.15
CA HIS A 199 7.03 8.64 5.42
C HIS A 199 7.93 8.42 6.64
N ARG A 200 8.96 7.57 6.52
CA ARG A 200 9.92 7.33 7.60
C ARG A 200 10.75 8.57 7.87
N VAL A 201 11.33 9.15 6.80
CA VAL A 201 12.05 10.42 6.88
C VAL A 201 11.17 11.51 7.45
N PHE A 202 9.91 11.62 6.99
CA PHE A 202 8.95 12.57 7.54
C PHE A 202 8.78 12.44 9.08
N MET A 203 8.56 11.22 9.59
CA MET A 203 8.42 10.99 11.02
C MET A 203 9.73 11.22 11.79
N HIS A 204 10.88 10.77 11.26
CA HIS A 204 12.18 11.00 11.89
C HIS A 204 12.48 12.50 12.03
N GLN A 205 12.26 13.27 10.97
CA GLN A 205 12.48 14.71 10.96
C GLN A 205 11.51 15.45 11.88
N ALA A 206 10.23 15.05 11.90
CA ALA A 206 9.25 15.62 12.82
C ALA A 206 9.63 15.40 14.29
N VAL A 207 10.01 14.18 14.66
CA VAL A 207 10.45 13.85 16.01
C VAL A 207 11.73 14.59 16.37
N ALA A 208 12.74 14.57 15.50
CA ALA A 208 14.04 15.20 15.75
C ALA A 208 13.93 16.72 15.95
N ASN A 209 12.97 17.37 15.28
CA ASN A 209 12.74 18.81 15.39
C ASN A 209 11.59 19.17 16.35
N GLY A 210 11.07 18.21 17.13
CA GLY A 210 10.06 18.45 18.15
C GLY A 210 8.71 18.94 17.62
N MET A 211 8.37 18.67 16.36
CA MET A 211 7.11 19.10 15.75
C MET A 211 5.91 18.58 16.56
N LYS A 212 5.04 19.47 17.02
CA LYS A 212 3.98 19.11 17.97
C LYS A 212 2.86 18.28 17.38
N LYS A 213 2.59 18.38 16.08
CA LYS A 213 1.40 17.80 15.47
C LYS A 213 1.70 17.15 14.14
N LEU A 214 1.25 15.91 13.97
CA LEU A 214 1.40 15.11 12.76
C LEU A 214 0.09 14.45 12.35
N SER A 215 -0.22 14.45 11.06
CA SER A 215 -1.26 13.62 10.46
C SER A 215 -0.73 12.94 9.20
N LEU A 216 -0.69 11.61 9.20
CA LEU A 216 -0.14 10.86 8.08
C LEU A 216 -0.95 9.63 7.72
N SER A 217 -1.01 9.34 6.43
CA SER A 217 -1.58 8.10 5.88
C SER A 217 -0.52 7.37 5.03
N PRO A 218 0.16 6.37 5.59
CA PRO A 218 1.12 5.55 4.84
C PRO A 218 0.42 4.78 3.70
N CYS A 219 0.98 4.87 2.48
CA CYS A 219 0.40 4.28 1.27
C CYS A 219 1.09 2.99 0.79
N CYS A 220 2.40 2.92 0.94
CA CYS A 220 3.25 1.80 0.52
C CYS A 220 4.39 1.69 1.54
N TYR A 221 4.94 0.50 1.73
CA TYR A 221 5.99 0.25 2.74
C TYR A 221 7.32 -0.21 2.15
N HIS A 222 7.35 -0.61 0.87
CA HIS A 222 8.51 -1.20 0.18
C HIS A 222 9.23 -0.23 -0.79
N LEU A 223 8.71 0.97 -1.00
CA LEU A 223 9.29 1.90 -1.98
C LEU A 223 10.46 2.66 -1.35
N PHE A 224 11.57 2.78 -2.08
CA PHE A 224 12.78 3.48 -1.64
C PHE A 224 13.43 2.90 -0.37
N THR A 225 13.08 1.68 0.03
CA THR A 225 13.62 1.00 1.21
C THR A 225 14.52 -0.19 0.81
N PRO A 226 15.40 -0.66 1.71
CA PRO A 226 16.07 -1.95 1.56
C PRO A 226 15.09 -3.12 1.39
N PRO A 227 15.51 -4.25 0.81
CA PRO A 227 14.65 -5.43 0.59
C PRO A 227 13.98 -5.97 1.86
N ASP A 228 14.69 -5.88 2.98
CA ASP A 228 14.21 -6.30 4.29
C ASP A 228 13.59 -5.12 5.04
N TYR A 229 12.49 -5.37 5.71
CA TYR A 229 11.79 -4.36 6.49
C TYR A 229 12.64 -3.89 7.68
N GLN A 230 12.79 -2.58 7.82
CA GLN A 230 13.47 -1.96 8.95
C GLN A 230 12.45 -1.47 9.97
N ALA A 231 12.36 -2.10 11.13
CA ALA A 231 11.47 -1.66 12.20
C ALA A 231 11.84 -0.27 12.75
N MET A 232 10.84 0.52 13.16
CA MET A 232 11.04 1.84 13.77
C MET A 232 10.95 1.81 15.30
N SER A 233 10.05 1.00 15.85
CA SER A 233 9.83 0.80 17.28
C SER A 233 10.72 -0.31 17.85
N VAL A 234 10.92 -0.27 19.17
CA VAL A 234 11.67 -1.31 19.89
C VAL A 234 10.94 -2.65 19.82
N GLU A 235 9.61 -2.65 19.91
CA GLU A 235 8.81 -3.87 19.85
C GLU A 235 8.93 -4.57 18.49
N ALA A 236 8.85 -3.82 17.39
CA ALA A 236 9.02 -4.40 16.06
C ALA A 236 10.47 -4.83 15.79
N GLN A 237 11.47 -4.19 16.39
CA GLN A 237 12.86 -4.63 16.33
C GLN A 237 13.10 -5.97 17.06
N GLN A 238 12.28 -6.27 18.07
CA GLN A 238 12.33 -7.53 18.82
C GLN A 238 11.43 -8.63 18.25
N SER A 239 10.65 -8.31 17.21
CA SER A 239 9.77 -9.27 16.56
C SER A 239 10.56 -10.40 15.90
N GLN A 240 10.01 -11.60 15.94
CA GLN A 240 10.51 -12.73 15.14
C GLN A 240 10.03 -12.67 13.68
N LEU A 241 9.07 -11.79 13.39
CA LEU A 241 8.48 -11.62 12.09
C LEU A 241 9.37 -10.74 11.20
N ASN A 242 10.05 -11.39 10.25
CA ASN A 242 10.88 -10.70 9.26
C ASN A 242 10.08 -10.53 7.97
N LEU A 243 9.80 -9.28 7.58
CA LEU A 243 9.05 -8.96 6.37
C LEU A 243 9.99 -8.58 5.23
N SER A 244 9.82 -9.21 4.08
CA SER A 244 10.46 -8.81 2.82
C SER A 244 9.61 -7.77 2.07
N HIS A 245 10.16 -7.23 0.98
CA HIS A 245 9.38 -6.45 0.00
C HIS A 245 8.15 -7.18 -0.53
N HIS A 246 8.21 -8.51 -0.71
CA HIS A 246 7.07 -9.30 -1.18
C HIS A 246 5.94 -9.30 -0.13
N ASP A 247 6.31 -9.44 1.13
CA ASP A 247 5.37 -9.46 2.25
C ASP A 247 4.74 -8.08 2.47
N MET A 248 5.53 -7.02 2.39
CA MET A 248 5.02 -5.65 2.44
C MET A 248 4.11 -5.32 1.27
N LYS A 249 4.35 -5.89 0.09
CA LYS A 249 3.47 -5.73 -1.07
C LYS A 249 2.14 -6.44 -0.88
N LEU A 250 2.08 -7.54 -0.12
CA LEU A 250 0.82 -8.23 0.16
C LEU A 250 -0.18 -7.28 0.83
N ALA A 251 0.25 -6.50 1.83
CA ALA A 251 -0.58 -5.45 2.44
C ALA A 251 -1.16 -4.47 1.39
N LEU A 252 -0.48 -4.32 0.25
CA LEU A 252 -0.79 -3.39 -0.82
C LEU A 252 -1.73 -3.92 -1.92
N GLN A 253 -1.95 -5.24 -1.97
CA GLN A 253 -2.54 -5.92 -3.12
C GLN A 253 -4.07 -5.81 -3.23
N GLU A 254 -4.75 -5.23 -2.24
CA GLU A 254 -6.19 -5.00 -2.35
C GLU A 254 -6.51 -4.00 -3.46
N THR A 255 -7.36 -4.41 -4.40
CA THR A 255 -7.80 -3.56 -5.52
C THR A 255 -9.30 -3.33 -5.47
N VAL A 256 -9.70 -2.06 -5.41
CA VAL A 256 -11.11 -1.71 -5.26
C VAL A 256 -11.80 -1.50 -6.61
N THR A 257 -11.08 -1.04 -7.64
CA THR A 257 -11.57 -1.06 -9.02
C THR A 257 -10.39 -1.08 -10.01
N ALA A 258 -10.41 -2.07 -10.91
CA ALA A 258 -9.67 -2.02 -12.15
C ALA A 258 -10.69 -2.03 -13.29
N PRO A 259 -10.64 -1.10 -14.27
CA PRO A 259 -11.49 -1.18 -15.45
C PRO A 259 -11.35 -2.57 -16.10
N GLY A 260 -12.45 -3.16 -16.57
CA GLY A 260 -12.46 -4.55 -17.06
C GLY A 260 -11.35 -4.87 -18.07
N ARG A 261 -11.04 -3.93 -18.98
CA ARG A 261 -9.92 -4.07 -19.94
C ARG A 261 -8.55 -4.19 -19.25
N VAL A 262 -8.30 -3.41 -18.21
CA VAL A 262 -7.04 -3.46 -17.44
C VAL A 262 -6.94 -4.78 -16.68
N ALA A 263 -8.06 -5.26 -16.13
CA ALA A 263 -8.11 -6.56 -15.47
C ALA A 263 -7.80 -7.72 -16.45
N GLN A 264 -8.34 -7.69 -17.67
CA GLN A 264 -8.06 -8.71 -18.69
C GLN A 264 -6.59 -8.71 -19.12
N VAL A 265 -5.98 -7.53 -19.35
CA VAL A 265 -4.56 -7.44 -19.69
C VAL A 265 -3.68 -7.98 -18.56
N ARG A 266 -4.00 -7.67 -17.30
CA ARG A 266 -3.29 -8.24 -16.13
C ARG A 266 -3.45 -9.75 -16.04
N LYS A 267 -4.66 -10.27 -16.30
CA LYS A 267 -4.92 -11.72 -16.31
C LYS A 267 -4.05 -12.42 -17.36
N LYS A 268 -4.01 -11.87 -18.58
CA LYS A 268 -3.19 -12.35 -19.69
C LYS A 268 -1.70 -12.29 -19.35
N GLU A 269 -1.23 -11.16 -18.81
CA GLU A 269 0.16 -10.99 -18.39
C GLU A 269 0.62 -12.04 -17.37
N VAL A 270 -0.16 -12.25 -16.32
CA VAL A 270 0.19 -13.25 -15.29
C VAL A 270 0.22 -14.66 -15.89
N SER A 271 -0.80 -15.02 -16.67
CA SER A 271 -0.87 -16.31 -17.36
C SER A 271 0.34 -16.54 -18.27
N TRP A 272 0.72 -15.53 -19.06
CA TRP A 272 1.85 -15.62 -19.97
C TRP A 272 3.18 -15.71 -19.24
N ARG A 273 3.38 -14.94 -18.17
CA ARG A 273 4.58 -15.06 -17.32
C ARG A 273 4.72 -16.47 -16.72
N LEU A 274 3.61 -17.08 -16.31
CA LEU A 274 3.58 -18.45 -15.77
C LEU A 274 3.80 -19.53 -16.85
N GLY A 275 3.28 -19.30 -18.06
CA GLY A 275 3.53 -20.18 -19.22
C GLY A 275 4.99 -20.14 -19.64
N PHE A 276 5.58 -18.95 -19.73
CA PHE A 276 7.02 -18.80 -19.98
C PHE A 276 7.87 -19.43 -18.88
N ASP A 277 7.51 -19.28 -17.60
CA ASP A 277 8.23 -19.94 -16.51
C ASP A 277 8.17 -21.48 -16.63
N ALA A 278 7.06 -22.05 -17.12
CA ALA A 278 6.97 -23.49 -17.38
C ALA A 278 7.93 -23.92 -18.50
N LEU A 279 7.96 -23.20 -19.63
CA LEU A 279 8.91 -23.42 -20.73
C LEU A 279 10.37 -23.31 -20.23
N ARG A 280 10.67 -22.27 -19.46
CA ARG A 280 11.99 -22.02 -18.87
C ARG A 280 12.46 -23.19 -18.00
N ARG A 281 11.59 -23.69 -17.12
CA ARG A 281 11.90 -24.83 -16.22
C ARG A 281 12.24 -26.09 -17.00
N GLU A 282 11.55 -26.34 -18.11
CA GLU A 282 11.82 -27.49 -18.97
C GLU A 282 13.16 -27.36 -19.69
N LEU A 283 13.43 -26.20 -20.29
CA LEU A 283 14.68 -25.96 -21.03
C LEU A 283 15.92 -25.95 -20.15
N THR A 284 15.81 -25.49 -18.90
CA THR A 284 16.97 -25.28 -18.00
C THR A 284 17.11 -26.35 -16.92
N ALA A 285 16.10 -27.21 -16.73
CA ALA A 285 15.93 -28.11 -15.59
C ALA A 285 15.94 -27.43 -14.20
N ASP A 286 16.06 -26.10 -14.13
CA ASP A 286 16.01 -25.34 -12.88
C ASP A 286 14.55 -25.12 -12.46
N LYS A 287 14.22 -25.49 -11.22
CA LYS A 287 12.88 -25.42 -10.64
C LYS A 287 12.60 -24.13 -9.87
N HIS A 288 13.54 -23.18 -9.79
CA HIS A 288 13.26 -21.90 -9.12
C HIS A 288 12.41 -21.00 -10.02
N TYR A 289 11.51 -20.23 -9.43
CA TYR A 289 10.77 -19.23 -10.21
C TYR A 289 11.71 -18.08 -10.57
N VAL A 290 11.67 -17.63 -11.82
CA VAL A 290 12.46 -16.50 -12.28
C VAL A 290 11.54 -15.44 -12.90
N SER A 291 11.40 -14.30 -12.23
CA SER A 291 10.57 -13.20 -12.71
C SER A 291 11.18 -12.53 -13.94
N VAL A 292 10.37 -12.21 -14.96
CA VAL A 292 10.81 -11.38 -16.10
C VAL A 292 10.60 -9.88 -15.81
N PRO A 293 11.39 -8.97 -16.39
CA PRO A 293 11.26 -7.53 -16.13
C PRO A 293 9.87 -6.96 -16.43
N SER A 294 9.61 -5.73 -15.95
CA SER A 294 8.43 -4.96 -16.34
C SER A 294 8.50 -4.63 -17.83
N VAL A 295 7.36 -4.69 -18.52
CA VAL A 295 7.25 -4.48 -19.96
C VAL A 295 6.05 -3.60 -20.30
N ASN A 296 6.14 -2.88 -21.42
CA ASN A 296 5.02 -2.14 -21.96
C ASN A 296 3.85 -3.10 -22.22
N LYS A 297 2.65 -2.74 -21.72
CA LYS A 297 1.46 -3.59 -21.84
C LYS A 297 1.02 -3.85 -23.28
N ALA A 298 1.53 -3.09 -24.25
CA ALA A 298 1.30 -3.33 -25.68
C ALA A 298 1.72 -4.73 -26.13
N ILE A 299 2.74 -5.34 -25.51
CA ILE A 299 3.17 -6.71 -25.85
C ILE A 299 2.06 -7.75 -25.66
N PHE A 300 1.15 -7.52 -24.70
CA PHE A 300 0.02 -8.41 -24.44
C PHE A 300 -1.12 -8.28 -25.47
N SER A 301 -0.99 -7.38 -26.45
CA SER A 301 -1.89 -7.35 -27.62
C SER A 301 -1.45 -8.33 -28.71
N GLY A 302 -0.21 -8.82 -28.67
CA GLY A 302 0.31 -9.81 -29.62
C GLY A 302 -0.03 -11.26 -29.25
N SER A 303 0.82 -12.17 -29.70
CA SER A 303 0.80 -13.61 -29.48
C SER A 303 1.70 -14.04 -28.31
N PHE A 304 1.42 -15.23 -27.76
CA PHE A 304 2.19 -15.77 -26.64
C PHE A 304 3.65 -16.09 -27.05
N SER A 305 3.87 -16.55 -28.29
CA SER A 305 5.20 -16.82 -28.82
C SER A 305 6.06 -15.55 -28.89
N GLU A 306 5.53 -14.43 -29.38
CA GLU A 306 6.21 -13.12 -29.37
C GLU A 306 6.62 -12.71 -27.95
N PHE A 307 5.74 -12.92 -26.96
CA PHE A 307 6.09 -12.71 -25.56
C PHE A 307 7.19 -13.64 -25.07
N CYS A 308 7.16 -14.92 -25.44
CA CYS A 308 8.20 -15.89 -25.07
C CYS A 308 9.57 -15.52 -25.64
N TYR A 309 9.65 -15.11 -26.91
CA TYR A 309 10.90 -14.66 -27.51
C TYR A 309 11.47 -13.43 -26.81
N TRP A 310 10.61 -12.42 -26.55
CA TRP A 310 11.01 -11.26 -25.76
C TRP A 310 11.50 -11.68 -24.36
N ALA A 311 10.75 -12.52 -23.66
CA ALA A 311 11.10 -12.97 -22.31
C ALA A 311 12.39 -13.79 -22.28
N ALA A 312 12.64 -14.61 -23.31
CA ALA A 312 13.86 -15.39 -23.48
C ALA A 312 15.07 -14.49 -23.69
N GLU A 313 14.94 -13.43 -24.51
CA GLU A 313 15.99 -12.41 -24.68
C GLU A 313 16.33 -11.75 -23.33
N GLN A 314 15.33 -11.35 -22.54
CA GLN A 314 15.54 -10.76 -21.21
C GLN A 314 16.22 -11.73 -20.22
N LYS A 315 16.14 -13.03 -20.48
CA LYS A 315 16.71 -14.09 -19.63
C LYS A 315 17.93 -14.76 -20.24
N GLN A 316 18.40 -14.28 -21.39
CA GLN A 316 19.53 -14.84 -22.13
C GLN A 316 19.34 -16.34 -22.41
N LEU A 317 18.10 -16.72 -22.77
CA LEU A 317 17.73 -18.09 -23.11
C LEU A 317 17.57 -18.22 -24.61
N VAL A 318 18.11 -19.31 -25.17
CA VAL A 318 17.88 -19.69 -26.56
C VAL A 318 16.68 -20.62 -26.59
N LEU A 319 15.64 -20.22 -27.33
CA LEU A 319 14.47 -21.04 -27.55
C LEU A 319 14.73 -22.00 -28.73
N PRO A 320 14.66 -23.33 -28.55
CA PRO A 320 14.82 -24.26 -29.67
C PRO A 320 13.67 -24.14 -30.69
N ASP A 321 13.93 -24.64 -31.91
CA ASP A 321 12.88 -24.79 -32.91
C ASP A 321 11.83 -25.84 -32.49
N GLY A 322 10.59 -25.68 -32.94
CA GLY A 322 9.52 -26.68 -32.72
C GLY A 322 8.86 -26.63 -31.35
N ILE A 323 9.05 -25.56 -30.57
CA ILE A 323 8.32 -25.36 -29.30
C ILE A 323 6.81 -25.31 -29.55
N ASP A 324 6.06 -26.12 -28.81
CA ASP A 324 4.60 -26.03 -28.74
C ASP A 324 4.19 -24.89 -27.79
N PHE A 325 4.13 -23.66 -28.34
CA PHE A 325 3.74 -22.49 -27.56
C PHE A 325 2.30 -22.58 -27.02
N ASP A 326 1.39 -23.27 -27.72
CA ASP A 326 0.00 -23.42 -27.30
C ASP A 326 -0.10 -24.29 -26.04
N GLN A 327 0.72 -25.34 -25.94
CA GLN A 327 0.88 -26.14 -24.73
C GLN A 327 1.29 -25.28 -23.53
N TYR A 328 2.35 -24.47 -23.66
CA TYR A 328 2.83 -23.65 -22.55
C TYR A 328 1.88 -22.50 -22.19
N GLU A 329 1.13 -21.97 -23.16
CA GLU A 329 0.09 -20.99 -22.88
C GLU A 329 -1.03 -21.63 -22.02
N ARG A 330 -1.43 -22.87 -22.34
CA ARG A 330 -2.40 -23.64 -21.54
C ARG A 330 -1.88 -23.91 -20.13
N ILE A 331 -0.63 -24.35 -19.99
CA ILE A 331 0.01 -24.53 -18.68
C ILE A 331 0.01 -23.22 -17.89
N GLY A 332 0.28 -22.08 -18.55
CA GLY A 332 0.21 -20.76 -17.94
C GLY A 332 -1.17 -20.44 -17.37
N ARG A 333 -2.24 -20.79 -18.09
CA ARG A 333 -3.63 -20.62 -17.61
C ARG A 333 -3.93 -21.50 -16.40
N GLU A 334 -3.53 -22.77 -16.44
CA GLU A 334 -3.71 -23.73 -15.34
C GLU A 334 -2.93 -23.29 -14.08
N ARG A 335 -1.68 -22.86 -14.25
CA ARG A 335 -0.88 -22.32 -13.13
C ARG A 335 -1.45 -21.03 -12.57
N LYS A 336 -2.08 -20.20 -13.40
CA LYS A 336 -2.77 -19.00 -12.91
C LYS A 336 -3.93 -19.37 -11.99
N GLN A 337 -4.70 -20.42 -12.31
CA GLN A 337 -5.77 -20.90 -11.45
C GLN A 337 -5.26 -21.30 -10.07
N VAL A 338 -4.13 -22.01 -10.01
CA VAL A 338 -3.45 -22.35 -8.75
C VAL A 338 -2.99 -21.09 -8.02
N THR A 339 -2.33 -20.17 -8.73
CA THR A 339 -1.82 -18.91 -8.18
C THR A 339 -2.95 -18.08 -7.56
N ASP A 340 -4.06 -17.88 -8.26
CA ASP A 340 -5.20 -17.08 -7.80
C ASP A 340 -5.82 -17.67 -6.52
N ARG A 341 -5.87 -19.00 -6.40
CA ARG A 341 -6.37 -19.71 -5.20
C ARG A 341 -5.41 -19.61 -4.02
N ILE A 342 -4.10 -19.61 -4.27
CA ILE A 342 -3.09 -19.34 -3.24
C ILE A 342 -3.22 -17.90 -2.75
N GLU A 343 -3.29 -16.94 -3.68
CA GLU A 343 -3.47 -15.54 -3.37
C GLU A 343 -4.73 -15.29 -2.54
N LEU A 344 -5.84 -15.97 -2.85
CA LEU A 344 -7.09 -15.89 -2.08
C LEU A 344 -6.88 -16.17 -0.58
N VAL A 345 -6.06 -17.17 -0.23
CA VAL A 345 -5.68 -17.47 1.16
C VAL A 345 -4.77 -16.38 1.72
N ARG A 346 -3.79 -15.91 0.97
CA ARG A 346 -2.88 -14.84 1.42
C ARG A 346 -3.64 -13.54 1.70
N HIS A 347 -4.70 -13.29 0.93
CA HIS A 347 -5.43 -12.03 0.95
C HIS A 347 -6.19 -11.75 2.25
N VAL A 348 -6.53 -12.77 3.05
CA VAL A 348 -7.13 -12.58 4.39
C VAL A 348 -6.16 -11.93 5.39
N PHE A 349 -4.86 -11.90 5.10
CA PHE A 349 -3.85 -11.31 5.97
C PHE A 349 -3.46 -9.88 5.58
N ARG A 350 -3.92 -9.36 4.43
CA ARG A 350 -3.54 -8.03 3.91
C ARG A 350 -3.70 -6.93 4.95
N ARG A 351 -4.87 -6.89 5.60
CA ARG A 351 -5.19 -5.84 6.57
C ARG A 351 -4.42 -6.02 7.88
N ALA A 352 -4.26 -7.26 8.35
CA ALA A 352 -3.47 -7.55 9.54
C ALA A 352 -2.01 -7.11 9.38
N ILE A 353 -1.40 -7.41 8.23
CA ILE A 353 -0.03 -6.98 7.91
C ILE A 353 0.06 -5.45 7.83
N GLU A 354 -0.92 -4.79 7.20
CA GLU A 354 -0.96 -3.32 7.16
C GLU A 354 -1.06 -2.71 8.57
N ILE A 355 -1.89 -3.28 9.45
CA ILE A 355 -2.03 -2.80 10.83
C ILE A 355 -0.76 -3.06 11.63
N TRP A 356 -0.08 -4.18 11.44
CA TRP A 356 1.21 -4.45 12.07
C TRP A 356 2.26 -3.39 11.66
N LEU A 357 2.37 -3.10 10.36
CA LEU A 357 3.26 -2.07 9.82
C LEU A 357 2.93 -0.69 10.39
N VAL A 358 1.65 -0.35 10.51
CA VAL A 358 1.20 0.93 11.06
C VAL A 358 1.44 1.03 12.57
N LEU A 359 1.20 -0.04 13.32
CA LEU A 359 1.44 -0.06 14.76
C LEU A 359 2.92 0.14 15.11
N ASP A 360 3.84 -0.34 14.27
CA ASP A 360 5.27 0.00 14.41
C ASP A 360 5.52 1.52 14.36
N ARG A 361 4.83 2.27 13.49
CA ARG A 361 4.91 3.75 13.45
C ARG A 361 4.28 4.37 14.69
N VAL A 362 3.14 3.85 15.12
CA VAL A 362 2.44 4.33 16.32
C VAL A 362 3.35 4.21 17.54
N LEU A 363 3.96 3.03 17.74
CA LEU A 363 4.85 2.77 18.86
C LEU A 363 6.11 3.63 18.81
N TYR A 364 6.69 3.84 17.63
CA TYR A 364 7.80 4.79 17.44
C TYR A 364 7.42 6.21 17.89
N LEU A 365 6.26 6.71 17.47
CA LEU A 365 5.79 8.05 17.86
C LEU A 365 5.45 8.13 19.36
N GLN A 366 4.85 7.08 19.94
CA GLN A 366 4.58 7.03 21.38
C GLN A 366 5.88 7.05 22.21
N ALA A 367 6.90 6.30 21.79
CA ALA A 367 8.21 6.31 22.42
C ALA A 367 8.88 7.70 22.34
N ALA A 368 8.55 8.50 21.32
CA ALA A 368 8.97 9.88 21.17
C ALA A 368 8.11 10.90 21.95
N GLY A 369 7.16 10.44 22.77
CA GLY A 369 6.35 11.28 23.65
C GLY A 369 5.08 11.86 23.01
N TYR A 370 4.63 11.31 21.88
CA TYR A 370 3.36 11.71 21.27
C TYR A 370 2.19 10.90 21.84
N ASP A 371 1.05 11.56 22.03
CA ASP A 371 -0.24 10.89 22.09
C ASP A 371 -0.69 10.57 20.66
N VAL A 372 -1.01 9.31 20.38
CA VAL A 372 -1.22 8.83 19.02
C VAL A 372 -2.58 8.15 18.89
N THR A 373 -3.37 8.62 17.93
CA THR A 373 -4.65 8.02 17.57
C THR A 373 -4.55 7.35 16.20
N LEU A 374 -5.24 6.21 16.09
CA LEU A 374 -5.29 5.42 14.87
C LEU A 374 -6.74 5.21 14.44
N SER A 375 -7.08 5.63 13.23
CA SER A 375 -8.44 5.55 12.69
C SER A 375 -8.42 5.28 11.18
N THR A 376 -9.58 5.03 10.59
CA THR A 376 -9.77 5.18 9.13
C THR A 376 -10.39 6.54 8.81
N PHE A 377 -9.94 7.20 7.74
CA PHE A 377 -10.45 8.52 7.35
C PHE A 377 -11.50 8.47 6.22
N CYS A 378 -11.59 7.36 5.49
CA CYS A 378 -12.57 7.17 4.42
C CYS A 378 -13.00 5.70 4.31
N GLU A 379 -14.08 5.48 3.55
CA GLU A 379 -14.56 4.14 3.22
C GLU A 379 -13.51 3.32 2.46
N LYS A 380 -13.45 2.02 2.75
CA LYS A 380 -12.51 1.10 2.08
C LYS A 380 -12.81 0.96 0.58
N SER A 381 -14.10 1.06 0.22
CA SER A 381 -14.59 1.06 -1.17
C SER A 381 -14.17 2.29 -1.98
N LEU A 382 -13.69 3.34 -1.33
CA LEU A 382 -13.03 4.45 -2.01
C LEU A 382 -11.58 4.08 -2.34
N THR A 383 -10.86 3.64 -1.31
CA THR A 383 -9.45 3.25 -1.33
C THR A 383 -9.14 2.39 -0.11
N PRO A 384 -8.36 1.30 -0.26
CA PRO A 384 -7.94 0.50 0.88
C PRO A 384 -6.87 1.21 1.71
N ARG A 385 -6.18 2.22 1.14
CA ARG A 385 -5.23 3.09 1.84
C ARG A 385 -5.98 4.20 2.56
N ASN A 386 -6.71 3.80 3.59
CA ASN A 386 -7.62 4.65 4.35
C ASN A 386 -7.23 4.84 5.82
N ILE A 387 -6.06 4.36 6.25
CA ILE A 387 -5.59 4.49 7.63
C ILE A 387 -5.02 5.89 7.85
N LEU A 388 -5.40 6.52 8.96
CA LEU A 388 -4.88 7.80 9.45
C LEU A 388 -4.22 7.61 10.81
N ILE A 389 -2.94 7.98 10.90
CA ILE A 389 -2.22 8.19 12.16
C ILE A 389 -2.29 9.68 12.46
N GLN A 390 -2.76 10.05 13.65
CA GLN A 390 -2.61 11.42 14.16
C GLN A 390 -1.82 11.38 15.46
N ALA A 391 -0.81 12.23 15.56
CA ALA A 391 0.06 12.29 16.71
C ALA A 391 0.17 13.74 17.20
N GLU A 392 -0.04 13.95 18.49
CA GLU A 392 0.07 15.24 19.15
C GLU A 392 0.97 15.14 20.37
N ARG A 393 1.94 16.04 20.48
CA ARG A 393 2.80 16.18 21.66
C ARG A 393 2.16 17.18 22.61
N GLN A 394 1.95 16.78 23.85
CA GLN A 394 1.54 17.71 24.90
C GLN A 394 2.61 18.79 25.04
N SER A 395 2.22 20.06 25.12
CA SER A 395 3.16 21.11 25.49
C SER A 395 3.54 20.85 26.94
N GLU A 396 4.83 20.72 27.25
CA GLU A 396 5.28 20.72 28.64
C GLU A 396 4.81 22.04 29.26
N ASN A 397 3.87 21.97 30.21
CA ASN A 397 3.59 23.10 31.08
C ASN A 397 4.86 23.32 31.90
N HIS A 398 5.68 24.28 31.49
CA HIS A 398 6.79 24.79 32.28
C HIS A 398 6.28 25.60 33.47
#